data_AF-A0A7K9LLA3-F1
#
_entry.id   AF-A0A7K9LLA3-F1
#
_cell.length_a   1.000
_cell.length_b   1.000
_cell.length_c   1.000
_cell.angle_alpha   90.00
_cell.angle_beta   90.00
_cell.angle_gamma   90.00
#
_symmetry.space_group_name_H-M   'P 1'
#
loop_
_entity.id
_entity.type
_entity.pdbx_description
1 polymer ?
#
loop_
_entity_poly.entity_id
_entity_poly.type
_entity_poly.pdbx_seq_one_letter_code
_entity_poly.pdbx_strand_id
1 'polypeptide(L)'
;YFHTFFQIFTDNSPNEQGLNKVFDLCVVCGDKASGRHYGAVTCEGCKGFFKRSIRKNLVYSCRGTKDCVINKHHRNRCQYCRLQRCIAFGM
;
A
#
# COMPACT_ATOMS: atom_id res chain seq x y z
N TYR A 1 -23.88 -4.57 -29.60
CA TYR A 1 -22.42 -4.45 -29.40
C TYR A 1 -21.99 -3.18 -28.64
N PHE A 2 -22.84 -2.60 -27.78
CA PHE A 2 -22.44 -1.43 -26.96
C PHE A 2 -23.04 -1.45 -25.53
N HIS A 3 -23.46 -2.63 -25.05
CA HIS A 3 -24.14 -2.76 -23.75
C HIS A 3 -23.44 -3.74 -22.78
N THR A 4 -22.41 -4.45 -23.25
CA THR A 4 -21.65 -5.42 -22.45
C THR A 4 -20.42 -4.82 -21.75
N PHE A 5 -20.11 -3.54 -21.99
CA PHE A 5 -18.94 -2.90 -21.39
C PHE A 5 -19.22 -2.27 -20.01
N PHE A 6 -20.49 -2.16 -19.61
CA PHE A 6 -20.88 -1.51 -18.35
C PHE A 6 -20.98 -2.45 -17.15
N GLN A 7 -20.84 -3.77 -17.34
CA GLN A 7 -20.92 -4.76 -16.24
C GLN A 7 -19.58 -5.14 -15.60
N ILE A 8 -18.45 -4.54 -16.03
CA ILE A 8 -17.14 -4.87 -15.44
C ILE A 8 -16.85 -4.05 -14.16
N PHE A 9 -17.66 -3.04 -13.82
CA PHE A 9 -17.42 -2.17 -12.65
C PHE A 9 -18.18 -2.50 -11.37
N THR A 10 -18.87 -3.65 -11.29
CA THR A 10 -19.52 -4.07 -10.06
C THR A 10 -19.35 -5.57 -9.85
N ASP A 11 -18.30 -5.96 -9.14
CA ASP A 11 -18.56 -6.90 -8.05
C ASP A 11 -17.58 -6.78 -6.89
N ASN A 12 -18.21 -6.77 -5.73
CA ASN A 12 -17.65 -6.69 -4.40
C ASN A 12 -17.64 -8.12 -3.82
N SER A 13 -16.57 -8.51 -3.12
CA SER A 13 -16.54 -9.58 -2.09
C SER A 13 -16.45 -11.05 -2.57
N PRO A 14 -16.19 -12.04 -1.67
CA PRO A 14 -15.06 -12.22 -0.74
C PRO A 14 -14.36 -13.60 -0.89
N ASN A 15 -13.07 -13.64 -0.53
CA ASN A 15 -12.36 -14.78 0.09
C ASN A 15 -12.69 -16.22 -0.38
N GLU A 16 -11.91 -16.77 -1.32
CA GLU A 16 -11.69 -18.22 -1.43
C GLU A 16 -10.20 -18.57 -1.41
N GLN A 17 -9.90 -19.62 -0.65
CA GLN A 17 -8.57 -20.11 -0.32
C GLN A 17 -8.14 -21.22 -1.28
N GLY A 18 -6.85 -21.25 -1.64
CA GLY A 18 -6.18 -22.51 -2.00
C GLY A 18 -5.91 -22.78 -3.48
N LEU A 19 -5.12 -21.94 -4.14
CA LEU A 19 -4.32 -22.34 -5.31
C LEU A 19 -3.14 -21.36 -5.43
N ASN A 20 -1.90 -21.88 -5.37
CA ASN A 20 -0.62 -21.16 -5.57
C ASN A 20 -0.73 -19.63 -5.51
N LYS A 21 -0.84 -19.07 -4.30
CA LYS A 21 -1.04 -17.63 -4.11
C LYS A 21 0.19 -16.91 -4.66
N VAL A 22 0.09 -16.38 -5.88
CA VAL A 22 1.00 -15.34 -6.37
C VAL A 22 0.87 -14.21 -5.38
N PHE A 23 1.87 -14.06 -4.52
CA PHE A 23 1.84 -13.00 -3.53
C PHE A 23 2.10 -11.70 -4.25
N ASP A 24 1.09 -10.84 -4.28
CA ASP A 24 1.29 -9.48 -4.74
C ASP A 24 2.40 -8.79 -3.93
N LEU A 25 3.10 -7.87 -4.58
CA LEU A 25 4.10 -7.04 -3.93
C LEU A 25 3.45 -5.81 -3.32
N CYS A 26 3.95 -5.40 -2.16
CA CYS A 26 3.52 -4.17 -1.51
C CYS A 26 3.86 -2.98 -2.39
N VAL A 27 2.85 -2.24 -2.86
CA VAL A 27 3.01 -1.10 -3.77
C VAL A 27 3.91 0.01 -3.19
N VAL A 28 4.00 0.08 -1.86
CA VAL A 28 4.82 1.08 -1.15
C VAL A 28 6.31 0.72 -1.12
N CYS A 29 6.67 -0.54 -0.84
CA CYS A 29 8.06 -0.92 -0.55
C CYS A 29 8.57 -2.19 -1.24
N GLY A 30 7.75 -2.84 -2.07
CA GLY A 30 8.10 -4.06 -2.79
C GLY A 30 8.25 -5.32 -1.93
N ASP A 31 7.98 -5.26 -0.62
CA ASP A 31 7.97 -6.44 0.24
C ASP A 31 6.72 -7.31 -0.02
N LYS A 32 6.75 -8.57 0.42
CA LYS A 32 5.61 -9.50 0.28
C LYS A 32 4.33 -8.89 0.87
N ALA A 33 3.29 -8.70 0.07
CA ALA A 33 2.03 -8.19 0.57
C ALA A 33 1.28 -9.26 1.36
N SER A 34 0.54 -8.81 2.37
CA SER A 34 -0.40 -9.67 3.11
C SER A 34 -1.83 -9.54 2.58
N GLY A 35 -2.12 -8.48 1.82
CA GLY A 35 -3.41 -8.22 1.19
C GLY A 35 -3.64 -6.73 0.97
N ARG A 36 -4.91 -6.36 0.75
CA ARG A 36 -5.33 -4.95 0.64
C ARG A 36 -5.55 -4.37 2.04
N HIS A 37 -4.90 -3.25 2.34
CA HIS A 37 -5.06 -2.49 3.60
C HIS A 37 -5.26 -1.02 3.26
N TYR A 38 -6.31 -0.41 3.84
CA TYR A 38 -6.63 1.00 3.65
C TYR A 38 -6.83 1.43 2.18
N GLY A 39 -7.16 0.50 1.28
CA GLY A 39 -7.37 0.80 -0.14
C GLY A 39 -6.26 0.28 -1.07
N ALA A 40 -5.06 -0.02 -0.57
CA ALA A 40 -3.93 -0.45 -1.39
C ALA A 40 -3.35 -1.82 -0.97
N VAL A 41 -2.76 -2.55 -1.93
CA VAL A 41 -2.08 -3.83 -1.68
C VAL A 41 -0.75 -3.59 -0.98
N THR A 42 -0.67 -3.96 0.30
CA THR A 42 0.49 -3.64 1.14
C THR A 42 0.93 -4.78 2.07
N CYS A 43 2.16 -4.67 2.55
CA CYS A 43 2.69 -5.56 3.59
C CYS A 43 2.28 -5.08 5.00
N GLU A 44 2.35 -5.97 5.99
CA GLU A 44 2.04 -5.65 7.39
C GLU A 44 2.87 -4.47 7.93
N GLY A 45 4.11 -4.32 7.47
CA GLY A 45 4.99 -3.22 7.86
C GLY A 45 4.46 -1.85 7.43
N CYS A 46 3.95 -1.72 6.20
CA CYS A 46 3.41 -0.46 5.68
C CYS A 46 2.00 -0.19 6.20
N LYS A 47 1.16 -1.23 6.33
CA LYS A 47 -0.13 -1.17 7.04
C LYS A 47 0.04 -0.61 8.45
N GLY A 48 0.92 -1.20 9.26
CA GLY A 48 1.13 -0.80 10.65
C GLY A 48 1.74 0.59 10.78
N PHE A 49 2.67 0.94 9.87
CA PHE A 49 3.24 2.28 9.80
C PHE A 49 2.15 3.33 9.53
N PHE A 50 1.38 3.15 8.46
CA PHE A 50 0.31 4.07 8.08
C PHE A 50 -0.72 4.25 9.19
N LYS A 51 -1.20 3.15 9.79
CA LYS A 51 -2.14 3.18 10.93
C LYS A 51 -1.65 4.06 12.08
N ARG A 52 -0.37 3.94 12.44
CA ARG A 52 0.22 4.73 13.55
C ARG A 52 0.39 6.19 13.17
N SER A 53 0.81 6.46 11.93
CA SER A 53 0.99 7.83 11.44
C SER A 53 -0.31 8.62 11.45
N ILE A 54 -1.39 8.03 10.92
CA ILE A 54 -2.70 8.68 10.90
C ILE A 54 -3.31 8.80 12.30
N ARG A 55 -3.38 7.69 13.08
CA ARG A 55 -4.01 7.74 14.42
C ARG A 55 -3.38 8.73 15.38
N LYS A 56 -2.06 8.94 15.28
CA LYS A 56 -1.33 9.86 16.15
C LYS A 56 -1.08 11.22 15.49
N ASN A 57 -1.64 11.46 14.30
CA ASN A 57 -1.40 12.66 13.50
C ASN A 57 0.10 13.02 13.41
N LEU A 58 0.94 12.02 13.14
CA LEU A 58 2.39 12.22 13.12
C LEU A 58 2.80 13.00 11.88
N VAL A 59 3.49 14.11 12.11
CA VAL A 59 4.14 14.90 11.06
C VAL A 59 5.61 14.50 11.01
N TYR A 60 6.04 14.02 9.84
CA TYR A 60 7.44 13.67 9.60
C TYR A 60 8.12 14.73 8.74
N SER A 61 9.43 14.87 8.90
CA SER A 61 10.27 15.71 8.03
C SER A 61 11.27 14.85 7.27
N CYS A 62 11.42 15.10 5.98
CA CYS A 62 12.52 14.53 5.20
C CYS A 62 13.82 15.27 5.51
N ARG A 63 14.94 14.55 5.61
CA ARG A 63 16.28 15.12 5.76
C ARG A 63 17.03 15.30 4.43
N GLY A 64 16.47 14.77 3.34
CA GLY A 64 17.02 14.89 1.99
C GLY A 64 16.06 15.65 1.08
N THR A 65 16.02 15.25 -0.19
CA THR A 65 15.30 15.90 -1.29
C THR A 65 13.83 15.49 -1.44
N LYS A 66 13.22 14.88 -0.41
CA LYS A 66 11.82 14.41 -0.39
C LYS A 66 11.46 13.34 -1.45
N ASP A 67 12.46 12.67 -2.01
CA ASP A 67 12.38 11.65 -3.06
C ASP A 67 13.05 10.32 -2.66
N CYS A 68 13.26 10.11 -1.36
CA CYS A 68 13.97 8.92 -0.86
C CYS A 68 13.36 7.61 -1.37
N VAL A 69 14.23 6.71 -1.85
CA VAL A 69 13.84 5.37 -2.30
C VAL A 69 13.28 4.54 -1.13
N ILE A 70 12.06 4.03 -1.32
CA ILE A 70 11.37 3.17 -0.35
C ILE A 70 11.37 1.73 -0.86
N ASN A 71 12.18 0.89 -0.24
CA ASN A 71 12.24 -0.55 -0.51
C ASN A 71 12.17 -1.36 0.80
N LYS A 72 12.12 -2.69 0.72
CA LYS A 72 12.06 -3.58 1.90
C LYS A 72 13.11 -3.27 2.96
N HIS A 73 14.36 -3.04 2.55
CA HIS A 73 15.50 -2.86 3.44
C HIS A 73 15.62 -1.45 4.02
N HIS A 74 15.18 -0.43 3.26
CA HIS A 74 15.43 0.99 3.60
C HIS A 74 14.15 1.80 3.85
N ARG A 75 12.96 1.17 3.84
CA ARG A 75 11.69 1.86 4.14
C ARG A 75 11.65 2.58 5.49
N ASN A 76 12.51 2.26 6.44
CA ASN A 76 12.57 2.94 7.74
C ASN A 76 13.51 4.17 7.76
N ARG A 77 14.30 4.41 6.70
CA ARG A 77 15.27 5.51 6.64
C ARG A 77 14.61 6.89 6.56
N CYS A 78 13.49 7.01 5.84
CA CYS A 78 12.74 8.25 5.74
C CYS A 78 11.24 8.00 5.94
N GLN A 79 10.73 8.38 7.11
CA GLN A 79 9.32 8.23 7.45
C GLN A 79 8.43 9.17 6.63
N TYR A 80 8.92 10.39 6.32
CA TYR A 80 8.20 11.34 5.47
C TYR A 80 7.92 10.75 4.08
N CYS A 81 8.97 10.36 3.34
CA CYS A 81 8.79 9.83 1.98
C CYS A 81 7.97 8.53 1.98
N ARG A 82 8.12 7.70 3.01
CA ARG A 82 7.29 6.51 3.17
C ARG A 82 5.82 6.85 3.34
N LEU A 83 5.48 7.81 4.21
CA LEU A 83 4.09 8.21 4.44
C LEU A 83 3.49 8.87 3.20
N GLN A 84 4.23 9.76 2.54
CA GLN A 84 3.80 10.37 1.29
C GLN A 84 3.53 9.32 0.20
N ARG A 85 4.41 8.31 0.10
CA ARG A 85 4.21 7.20 -0.83
C ARG A 85 2.99 6.34 -0.48
N CYS A 86 2.70 6.10 0.80
CA CYS A 86 1.45 5.45 1.22
C CYS A 86 0.22 6.19 0.69
N ILE A 87 0.16 7.51 0.94
CA ILE A 87 -0.97 8.37 0.53
C ILE A 87 -1.08 8.41 -1.00
N ALA A 88 0.04 8.51 -1.72
CA ALA A 88 0.06 8.54 -3.18
C ALA A 88 -0.52 7.27 -3.83
N PHE A 89 -0.45 6.12 -3.16
CA PHE A 89 -1.05 4.87 -3.61
C PHE A 89 -2.48 4.65 -3.09
N GLY A 90 -3.09 5.64 -2.44
CA GLY A 90 -4.47 5.58 -1.97
C GLY A 90 -4.65 4.76 -0.69
N MET A 91 -3.67 4.79 0.22
CA MET A 91 -3.85 4.39 1.64
C MET A 91 -4.34 5.57 2.46
#